data_AF-G5QFL3-F1
#
_entry.id   AF-G5QFL3-F1
#
_cell.length_a   1.000
_cell.length_b   1.000
_cell.length_c   1.000
_cell.angle_alpha   90.00
_cell.angle_beta   90.00
_cell.angle_gamma   90.00
#
_symmetry.space_group_name_H-M   'P 1'
#
loop_
_entity.id
_entity.type
_entity.pdbx_description
1 polymer ?
#
loop_
_entity_poly.entity_id
_entity_poly.type
_entity_poly.pdbx_seq_one_letter_code
_entity_poly.pdbx_strand_id
1 'polypeptide(L)'
;RDRDQVQQHVDVLLADGKTRLKVALTAQSGERLGLEEGKEVLILLKAPWVGITRDAAVARAADNQLSGTISHIERGAEQCEVLMALPDGQTLCATIPTADAATLKEGDDVIAWFNADRVIIATLC
;
A
#
# COMPACT_ATOMS: atom_id res chain seq x y z
N ARG A 1 -22.47 17.21 11.20
CA ARG A 1 -21.29 16.89 10.36
C ARG A 1 -20.26 17.95 10.68
N ASP A 2 -19.25 17.63 11.48
CA ASP A 2 -18.17 18.57 11.81
C ASP A 2 -17.45 18.97 10.53
N ARG A 3 -17.52 20.27 10.19
CA ARG A 3 -16.89 20.87 9.01
C ARG A 3 -15.40 21.21 9.24
N ASP A 4 -14.84 20.80 10.37
CA ASP A 4 -13.51 21.24 10.81
C ASP A 4 -12.37 20.24 10.51
N GLN A 5 -12.67 19.05 9.99
CA GLN A 5 -11.63 18.07 9.65
C GLN A 5 -11.16 18.23 8.21
N VAL A 6 -9.93 18.74 8.03
CA VAL A 6 -9.30 18.87 6.70
C VAL A 6 -9.05 17.50 6.07
N GLN A 7 -8.64 16.52 6.88
CA GLN A 7 -8.32 15.16 6.47
C GLN A 7 -9.32 14.18 7.10
N GLN A 8 -9.72 13.19 6.30
CA GLN A 8 -10.52 12.04 6.73
C GLN A 8 -9.84 10.74 6.29
N HIS A 9 -10.32 9.62 6.84
CA HIS A 9 -9.87 8.29 6.47
C HIS A 9 -11.05 7.48 5.94
N VAL A 10 -10.78 6.63 4.96
CA VAL A 10 -11.74 5.65 4.44
C VAL A 10 -11.09 4.27 4.44
N ASP A 11 -11.90 3.25 4.66
CA ASP A 11 -11.51 1.85 4.51
C ASP A 11 -11.92 1.36 3.13
N VAL A 12 -11.01 0.71 2.41
CA VAL A 12 -11.23 0.15 1.08
C VAL A 12 -11.03 -1.36 1.14
N LEU A 13 -12.05 -2.12 0.77
CA LEU A 13 -11.97 -3.56 0.57
C LEU A 13 -11.44 -3.83 -0.83
N LEU A 14 -10.35 -4.59 -0.94
CA LEU A 14 -9.77 -4.97 -2.23
C LEU A 14 -10.59 -6.09 -2.89
N ALA A 15 -10.30 -6.35 -4.17
CA ALA A 15 -11.02 -7.31 -5.01
C ALA A 15 -11.00 -8.75 -4.49
N ASP A 16 -10.06 -9.10 -3.61
CA ASP A 16 -10.00 -10.40 -2.93
C ASP A 16 -11.12 -10.59 -1.88
N GLY A 17 -11.89 -9.54 -1.58
CA GLY A 17 -12.99 -9.54 -0.61
C GLY A 17 -12.53 -9.69 0.84
N LYS A 18 -11.22 -9.56 1.12
CA LYS A 18 -10.63 -9.81 2.45
C LYS A 18 -9.69 -8.69 2.88
N THR A 19 -8.81 -8.26 2.00
CA THR A 19 -7.79 -7.27 2.30
C THR A 19 -8.42 -5.89 2.41
N ARG A 20 -8.16 -5.22 3.53
CA ARG A 20 -8.64 -3.86 3.81
C ARG A 20 -7.48 -2.90 3.87
N LEU A 21 -7.59 -1.79 3.15
CA LEU A 21 -6.64 -0.69 3.21
C LEU A 21 -7.30 0.53 3.84
N LYS A 22 -6.57 1.20 4.73
CA LYS A 22 -6.90 2.51 5.24
C LYS A 22 -6.26 3.56 4.36
N VAL A 23 -7.05 4.52 3.88
CA VAL A 23 -6.60 5.60 3.00
C VAL A 23 -6.97 6.95 3.58
N ALA A 24 -6.02 7.89 3.59
CA ALA A 24 -6.21 9.24 4.04
C ALA A 24 -6.39 10.18 2.85
N LEU A 25 -7.39 11.04 2.90
CA LEU A 25 -7.63 12.07 1.89
C LEU A 25 -8.32 13.28 2.50
N THR A 26 -8.38 14.38 1.76
CA THR A 26 -9.11 15.56 2.24
C THR A 26 -10.61 15.32 2.27
N ALA A 27 -11.31 15.92 3.24
CA ALA A 27 -12.77 15.84 3.35
C ALA A 27 -13.45 16.26 2.04
N GLN A 28 -13.00 17.37 1.47
CA GLN A 28 -13.47 17.88 0.19
C GLN A 28 -13.27 16.89 -0.98
N SER A 29 -12.18 16.12 -0.99
CA SER A 29 -11.96 15.12 -2.03
C SER A 29 -12.90 13.92 -1.88
N GLY A 30 -13.16 13.46 -0.66
CA GLY A 30 -14.12 12.36 -0.46
C GLY A 30 -15.55 12.77 -0.79
N GLU A 31 -15.97 13.99 -0.43
CA GLU A 31 -17.26 14.54 -0.86
C GLU A 31 -17.34 14.64 -2.39
N ARG A 32 -16.31 15.21 -3.04
CA ARG A 32 -16.27 15.39 -4.49
C ARG A 32 -16.29 14.07 -5.27
N LEU A 33 -15.64 13.04 -4.74
CA LEU A 33 -15.57 11.71 -5.36
C LEU A 33 -16.76 10.81 -4.99
N GLY A 34 -17.66 11.27 -4.12
CA GLY A 34 -18.80 10.48 -3.64
C GLY A 34 -18.36 9.19 -2.95
N LEU A 35 -17.34 9.27 -2.10
CA LEU A 35 -16.83 8.11 -1.36
C LEU A 35 -17.80 7.74 -0.23
N GLU A 36 -18.76 6.90 -0.59
CA GLU A 36 -19.73 6.29 0.32
C GLU A 36 -19.58 4.77 0.30
N GLU A 37 -20.22 4.08 1.24
CA GLU A 37 -20.19 2.62 1.30
C GLU A 37 -20.67 2.01 -0.02
N GLY A 38 -19.90 1.05 -0.55
CA GLY A 38 -20.19 0.40 -1.84
C GLY A 38 -19.69 1.16 -3.07
N LYS A 39 -19.12 2.37 -2.94
CA LYS A 39 -18.49 3.05 -4.09
C LYS A 39 -17.25 2.28 -4.55
N GLU A 40 -17.24 1.86 -5.81
CA GLU A 40 -16.08 1.22 -6.42
C GLU A 40 -14.98 2.25 -6.71
N VAL A 41 -13.74 1.88 -6.37
CA VAL A 41 -12.58 2.74 -6.50
C VAL A 41 -11.38 1.95 -7.02
N LEU A 42 -10.42 2.69 -7.60
CA LEU A 42 -9.08 2.23 -7.91
C LEU A 42 -8.11 2.82 -6.90
N ILE A 43 -7.27 1.95 -6.33
CA ILE A 43 -6.17 2.32 -5.44
C ILE A 43 -4.91 2.51 -6.28
N LEU A 44 -4.35 3.71 -6.21
CA LEU A 44 -3.09 4.07 -6.85
C LEU A 44 -2.01 4.22 -5.76
N LEU A 45 -1.06 3.28 -5.75
CA LEU A 45 0.05 3.22 -4.81
C LEU A 45 1.36 3.18 -5.60
N LYS A 46 2.21 4.20 -5.42
CA LYS A 46 3.50 4.28 -6.11
C LYS A 46 4.54 3.41 -5.39
N ALA A 47 5.33 2.66 -6.15
CA ALA A 47 6.36 1.74 -5.61
C ALA A 47 7.31 2.33 -4.55
N PRO A 48 7.84 3.58 -4.65
CA PRO A 48 8.73 4.17 -3.63
C PRO A 48 8.04 4.53 -2.31
N TRP A 49 6.71 4.36 -2.21
CA TRP A 49 5.99 4.53 -0.95
C TRP A 49 5.79 3.22 -0.18
N VAL A 50 6.22 2.11 -0.78
CA VAL A 50 6.07 0.78 -0.21
C VAL A 50 7.40 0.36 0.42
N GLY A 51 7.41 0.18 1.74
CA GLY A 51 8.52 -0.47 2.42
C GLY A 51 8.33 -1.98 2.42
N ILE A 52 9.44 -2.73 2.50
CA ILE A 52 9.46 -4.19 2.64
C ILE A 52 10.24 -4.55 3.90
N THR A 53 9.70 -5.44 4.72
CA THR A 53 10.38 -5.91 5.95
C THR A 53 10.05 -7.36 6.27
N ARG A 54 10.95 -8.02 7.01
CA ARG A 54 10.68 -9.29 7.71
C ARG A 54 10.29 -9.09 9.16
N ASP A 55 10.47 -7.87 9.68
CA ASP A 55 10.15 -7.52 11.06
C ASP A 55 8.70 -7.02 11.17
N ALA A 56 7.84 -7.84 11.78
CA ALA A 56 6.45 -7.50 12.02
C ALA A 56 6.27 -6.26 12.91
N ALA A 57 7.23 -5.94 13.79
CA ALA A 57 7.15 -4.75 14.63
C ALA A 57 7.30 -3.47 13.80
N VAL A 58 8.18 -3.47 12.79
CA VAL A 58 8.33 -2.37 11.83
C VAL A 58 7.04 -2.17 11.04
N ALA A 59 6.49 -3.25 10.47
CA ALA A 59 5.27 -3.17 9.67
C ALA A 59 4.05 -2.70 10.50
N ARG A 60 3.96 -3.10 11.77
CA ARG A 60 2.83 -2.76 12.66
C ARG A 60 2.73 -1.27 12.99
N ALA A 61 3.80 -0.49 12.78
CA ALA A 61 3.77 0.96 12.96
C ALA A 61 3.09 1.70 11.80
N ALA A 62 2.91 1.03 10.65
CA ALA A 62 2.25 1.62 9.48
C ALA A 62 0.72 1.51 9.55
N ASP A 63 0.00 2.26 8.72
CA ASP A 63 -1.46 2.10 8.59
C ASP A 63 -1.85 0.82 7.84
N ASN A 64 -1.08 0.44 6.82
CA ASN A 64 -1.36 -0.70 5.95
C ASN A 64 -0.22 -1.71 5.95
N GLN A 65 -0.57 -2.99 5.99
CA GLN A 65 0.38 -4.10 5.88
C GLN A 65 -0.18 -5.17 4.94
N LEU A 66 0.66 -5.67 4.04
CA LEU A 66 0.34 -6.76 3.13
C LEU A 66 1.43 -7.82 3.21
N SER A 67 1.07 -9.02 3.68
CA SER A 67 1.99 -10.16 3.69
C SER A 67 2.08 -10.79 2.30
N GLY A 68 3.28 -11.22 1.93
CA GLY A 68 3.53 -11.89 0.67
C GLY A 68 4.92 -12.49 0.61
N THR A 69 5.28 -13.02 -0.56
CA THR A 69 6.58 -13.63 -0.79
C THR A 69 7.28 -12.88 -1.92
N ILE A 70 8.56 -12.58 -1.76
CA ILE A 70 9.33 -11.90 -2.82
C ILE A 70 9.43 -12.82 -4.04
N SER A 71 8.93 -12.37 -5.19
CA SER A 71 8.98 -13.11 -6.46
C SER A 71 10.17 -12.70 -7.32
N HIS A 72 10.62 -11.44 -7.24
CA HIS A 72 11.79 -10.95 -7.97
C HIS A 72 12.46 -9.77 -7.27
N ILE A 73 13.79 -9.64 -7.42
CA ILE A 73 14.53 -8.44 -7.00
C ILE A 73 15.46 -7.98 -8.13
N GLU A 74 15.25 -6.77 -8.64
CA GLU A 74 16.21 -6.08 -9.51
C GLU A 74 17.02 -5.09 -8.68
N ARG A 75 18.35 -5.29 -8.63
CA ARG A 75 19.25 -4.46 -7.80
C ARG A 75 19.99 -3.44 -8.65
N GLY A 76 19.68 -2.16 -8.43
CA GLY A 76 20.44 -1.03 -8.96
C GLY A 76 21.55 -0.56 -8.01
N ALA A 77 22.22 0.54 -8.38
CA ALA A 77 23.28 1.13 -7.56
C ALA A 77 22.75 1.76 -6.26
N GLU A 78 21.62 2.48 -6.34
CA GLU A 78 21.03 3.19 -5.20
C GLU A 78 19.67 2.62 -4.80
N GLN A 79 18.89 2.14 -5.78
CA GLN A 79 17.54 1.62 -5.58
C GLN A 79 17.43 0.18 -6.05
N CYS A 80 16.57 -0.59 -5.39
CA CYS A 80 16.15 -1.91 -5.81
C CYS A 80 14.66 -1.90 -6.14
N GLU A 81 14.28 -2.55 -7.23
CA GLU A 81 12.89 -2.92 -7.47
C GLU A 81 12.65 -4.29 -6.85
N VAL A 82 11.61 -4.40 -6.02
CA VAL A 82 11.18 -5.64 -5.38
C VAL A 82 9.77 -5.94 -5.83
N LEU A 83 9.60 -7.09 -6.47
CA LEU A 83 8.29 -7.63 -6.81
C LEU A 83 7.90 -8.67 -5.74
N MET A 84 6.71 -8.52 -5.20
CA MET A 84 6.16 -9.38 -4.16
C MET A 84 4.85 -10.01 -4.64
N ALA A 85 4.79 -11.33 -4.63
CA ALA A 85 3.55 -12.07 -4.88
C ALA A 85 2.64 -11.97 -3.65
N LEU A 86 1.40 -11.55 -3.88
CA LEU A 86 0.33 -11.50 -2.88
C LEU A 86 -0.47 -12.81 -2.90
N PRO A 87 -1.17 -13.18 -1.79
CA PRO A 87 -1.95 -14.41 -1.70
C PRO A 87 -3.09 -14.54 -2.73
N ASP A 88 -3.55 -13.41 -3.29
CA ASP A 88 -4.59 -13.35 -4.32
C ASP A 88 -4.05 -13.51 -5.75
N GLY A 89 -2.74 -13.75 -5.90
CA GLY A 89 -2.06 -13.91 -7.18
C GLY A 89 -1.62 -12.60 -7.84
N GLN A 90 -1.93 -11.45 -7.25
CA GLN A 90 -1.43 -10.16 -7.73
C GLN A 90 0.05 -9.98 -7.39
N THR A 91 0.71 -9.07 -8.10
CA THR A 91 2.09 -8.66 -7.82
C THR A 91 2.11 -7.22 -7.33
N LEU A 92 2.67 -7.00 -6.15
CA LEU A 92 2.98 -5.68 -5.61
C LEU A 92 4.42 -5.30 -6.00
N CYS A 93 4.61 -4.07 -6.44
CA CYS A 93 5.94 -3.52 -6.73
C CYS A 93 6.33 -2.50 -5.65
N ALA A 94 7.56 -2.61 -5.15
CA ALA A 94 8.18 -1.67 -4.24
C ALA A 94 9.52 -1.19 -4.80
N THR A 95 9.86 0.08 -4.55
CA THR A 95 11.19 0.63 -4.83
C THR A 95 11.82 1.04 -3.50
N ILE A 96 12.88 0.36 -3.09
CA ILE A 96 13.53 0.58 -1.80
C ILE A 96 15.03 0.86 -1.98
N PRO A 97 15.67 1.61 -1.07
CA PRO A 97 17.12 1.78 -1.07
C PRO A 97 17.84 0.44 -1.08
N THR A 98 18.93 0.35 -1.85
CA THR A 98 19.69 -0.91 -2.00
C THR A 98 20.26 -1.42 -0.68
N ALA A 99 20.60 -0.51 0.24
CA ALA A 99 21.03 -0.85 1.58
C ALA A 99 19.94 -1.61 2.38
N ASP A 100 18.67 -1.22 2.21
CA ASP A 100 17.54 -1.84 2.90
C ASP A 100 17.21 -3.22 2.32
N ALA A 101 17.51 -3.40 1.02
CA ALA A 101 17.33 -4.66 0.33
C ALA A 101 18.48 -5.66 0.53
N ALA A 102 19.57 -5.29 1.22
CA ALA A 102 20.83 -6.04 1.20
C ALA A 102 20.71 -7.50 1.66
N THR A 103 19.79 -7.79 2.59
CA THR A 103 19.59 -9.15 3.10
C THR A 103 18.45 -9.90 2.41
N LEU A 104 17.57 -9.19 1.68
CA LEU A 104 16.38 -9.76 1.04
C LEU A 104 16.75 -10.69 -0.12
N LYS A 105 15.96 -11.75 -0.30
CA LYS A 105 16.13 -12.74 -1.36
C LYS A 105 14.77 -13.09 -1.96
N GLU A 106 14.77 -13.49 -3.22
CA GLU A 106 13.62 -14.14 -3.82
C GLU A 106 13.24 -15.39 -3.01
N GLY A 107 11.93 -15.59 -2.79
CA GLY A 107 11.39 -16.64 -1.93
C GLY A 107 11.28 -16.26 -0.45
N ASP A 108 11.79 -15.10 -0.01
CA ASP A 108 11.58 -14.64 1.37
C ASP A 108 10.10 -14.29 1.60
N ASP A 109 9.54 -14.78 2.71
CA ASP A 109 8.27 -14.29 3.25
C ASP A 109 8.49 -12.94 3.93
N VAL A 110 7.74 -11.94 3.49
CA VAL A 110 7.90 -10.54 3.90
C VAL A 110 6.55 -9.85 4.11
N ILE A 111 6.61 -8.66 4.67
CA ILE A 111 5.47 -7.76 4.84
C ILE A 111 5.81 -6.46 4.11
N ALA A 112 4.98 -6.12 3.11
CA ALA A 112 4.95 -4.78 2.56
C ALA A 112 4.15 -3.86 3.46
N TRP A 113 4.60 -2.62 3.63
CA TRP A 113 3.92 -1.64 4.48
C TRP A 113 3.95 -0.24 3.88
N PHE A 114 2.90 0.54 4.16
CA PHE A 114 2.75 1.93 3.72
C PHE A 114 1.69 2.66 4.55
N ASN A 115 1.78 3.98 4.63
CA ASN A 115 0.82 4.79 5.39
C ASN A 115 -0.38 5.21 4.54
N ALA A 116 -1.48 5.55 5.21
CA ALA A 116 -2.75 5.87 4.57
C ALA A 116 -2.65 7.12 3.67
N ASP A 117 -1.73 8.03 3.96
CA ASP A 117 -1.45 9.25 3.20
C ASP A 117 -0.59 9.02 1.95
N ARG A 118 -0.13 7.79 1.71
CA ARG A 118 0.63 7.36 0.53
C ARG A 118 -0.22 6.66 -0.51
N VAL A 119 -1.53 6.88 -0.48
CA VAL A 119 -2.46 6.24 -1.41
C VAL A 119 -3.32 7.30 -2.07
N ILE A 120 -3.50 7.19 -3.39
CA ILE A 120 -4.44 8.02 -4.14
C ILE A 120 -5.63 7.15 -4.53
N ILE A 121 -6.83 7.70 -4.33
CA ILE A 121 -8.09 7.10 -4.79
C ILE A 121 -8.46 7.71 -6.14
N ALA A 122 -8.77 6.86 -7.11
CA ALA A 122 -9.46 7.22 -8.34
C ALA A 122 -10.80 6.47 -8.42
N THR A 123 -11.80 7.05 -9.07
CA THR A 123 -13.09 6.39 -9.29
C THR A 123 -13.72 6.87 -10.58
N LEU A 124 -14.62 6.08 -11.15
CA LEU A 124 -15.46 6.49 -12.26
C LEU A 124 -16.61 7.34 -11.72
N CYS A 125 -16.81 8.49 -12.36
CA CYS A 125 -17.94 9.37 -12.09
C CYS A 125 -19.24 8.76 -12.61
#